data_AF-A0A7S3SVB4-F1
#
_entry.id   AF-A0A7S3SVB4-F1
#
_cell.length_a   1.000
_cell.length_b   1.000
_cell.length_c   1.000
_cell.angle_alpha   90.00
_cell.angle_beta   90.00
_cell.angle_gamma   90.00
#
_symmetry.space_group_name_H-M   'P 1'
#
loop_
_entity.id
_entity.type
_entity.pdbx_description
1 polymer ?
#
loop_
_entity_poly.entity_id
_entity_poly.type
_entity_poly.pdbx_seq_one_letter_code
_entity_poly.pdbx_strand_id
1 'polypeptide(L)'
;AVSVARAARLSLTARLMPSLPSSAPPLTLEEAEARIVELEREVCALRAAAGDGNCVVTAPASEVSAPWQMVPIGFVESAFVSKNGTPRQSGIVPAAPARLRVLWGTNPSHSLEGLGGFSHAWLLWVFDRNGGAAVKAKVRPPRLGGAPTGVFGCRTPHRPNPVGLSLVSISRVDGSTLYFDGADLCDGTPVLDIKPFVPSADAPPPFTPVRAAPWVTPWGGAEPAGEDGGGGGGEGE
;
A
#
# COMPACT_ATOMS: atom_id res chain seq x y z
N ALA A 1 1.98 -9.28 -14.06
CA ALA A 1 3.41 -9.00 -13.81
C ALA A 1 4.19 -10.29 -13.64
N VAL A 2 3.78 -11.18 -12.74
CA VAL A 2 4.38 -12.53 -12.58
C VAL A 2 4.38 -13.34 -13.88
N SER A 3 3.31 -13.31 -14.69
CA SER A 3 3.29 -14.08 -15.95
C SER A 3 4.17 -13.50 -17.07
N VAL A 4 4.35 -12.17 -17.12
CA VAL A 4 5.20 -11.50 -18.12
C VAL A 4 6.67 -11.63 -17.74
N ALA A 5 7.01 -11.52 -16.45
CA ALA A 5 8.33 -11.81 -15.94
C ALA A 5 8.68 -13.31 -16.11
N ARG A 6 7.71 -14.22 -15.91
CA ARG A 6 7.88 -15.66 -16.13
C ARG A 6 8.07 -15.99 -17.61
N ALA A 7 7.33 -15.34 -18.52
CA ALA A 7 7.50 -15.52 -19.97
C ALA A 7 8.83 -14.95 -20.50
N ALA A 8 9.23 -13.77 -20.00
CA ALA A 8 10.54 -13.17 -20.32
C ALA A 8 11.69 -14.01 -19.75
N ARG A 9 11.54 -14.56 -18.54
CA ARG A 9 12.49 -15.50 -17.92
C ARG A 9 12.60 -16.79 -18.73
N LEU A 10 11.50 -17.48 -19.04
CA LEU A 10 11.49 -18.69 -19.89
C LEU A 10 12.13 -18.46 -21.26
N SER A 11 11.93 -17.29 -21.87
CA SER A 11 12.55 -16.92 -23.16
C SER A 11 14.05 -16.69 -23.04
N LEU A 12 14.53 -16.17 -21.91
CA LEU A 12 15.96 -15.98 -21.63
C LEU A 12 16.65 -17.29 -21.26
N THR A 13 16.00 -18.16 -20.47
CA THR A 13 16.50 -19.51 -20.15
C THR A 13 16.67 -20.35 -21.43
N ALA A 14 15.71 -20.29 -22.36
CA ALA A 14 15.79 -20.98 -23.64
C ALA A 14 16.93 -20.47 -24.55
N ARG A 15 17.35 -19.20 -24.41
CA ARG A 15 18.45 -18.60 -25.19
C ARG A 15 19.84 -18.81 -24.59
N LEU A 16 19.94 -19.08 -23.29
CA LEU A 16 21.21 -19.34 -22.57
C LEU A 16 21.59 -20.82 -22.53
N MET A 17 20.66 -21.72 -22.86
CA MET A 17 20.88 -23.17 -22.97
C MET A 17 21.92 -23.67 -24.00
N PRO A 18 22.40 -22.92 -25.02
CA PRO A 18 23.39 -23.47 -25.97
C PRO A 18 24.84 -23.57 -25.47
N SER A 19 25.13 -23.31 -24.19
CA SER A 19 26.51 -23.34 -23.66
C SER A 19 26.70 -24.15 -22.37
N LEU A 20 25.74 -25.02 -22.04
CA LEU A 20 25.93 -26.01 -20.98
C LEU A 20 26.57 -27.28 -21.57
N PRO A 21 27.64 -27.83 -20.96
CA PRO A 21 28.23 -29.08 -21.41
C PRO A 21 27.18 -30.18 -21.42
N SER A 22 27.16 -30.97 -22.50
CA SER A 22 26.17 -32.00 -22.88
C SER A 22 25.92 -33.13 -21.86
N SER A 23 26.48 -33.07 -20.65
CA SER A 23 26.45 -34.15 -19.65
C SER A 23 25.93 -33.75 -18.26
N ALA A 24 25.43 -32.52 -18.07
CA ALA A 24 24.84 -32.14 -16.78
C ALA A 24 23.40 -32.68 -16.67
N PRO A 25 22.99 -33.29 -15.55
CA PRO A 25 21.60 -33.71 -15.35
C PRO A 25 20.67 -32.49 -15.43
N PRO A 26 19.42 -32.66 -15.91
CA PRO A 26 18.47 -31.55 -15.98
C PRO A 26 18.23 -30.99 -14.58
N LEU A 27 18.52 -29.69 -14.40
CA LEU A 27 18.31 -28.98 -13.16
C LEU A 27 16.82 -29.06 -12.76
N THR A 28 16.57 -29.31 -11.47
CA THR A 28 15.24 -29.13 -10.89
C THR A 28 14.81 -27.66 -10.98
N LEU A 29 13.51 -27.40 -10.84
CA LEU A 29 12.97 -26.02 -10.90
C LEU A 29 13.64 -25.11 -9.86
N GLU A 30 13.92 -25.65 -8.67
CA GLU A 30 14.56 -24.94 -7.57
C GLU A 30 16.04 -24.62 -7.86
N GLU A 31 16.79 -25.59 -8.41
CA GLU A 31 18.19 -25.37 -8.84
C GLU A 31 18.29 -24.37 -10.00
N ALA A 32 17.33 -24.41 -10.93
CA ALA A 32 17.26 -23.44 -12.03
C ALA A 32 16.95 -22.02 -11.52
N GLU A 33 16.04 -21.88 -10.55
CA GLU A 33 15.72 -20.59 -9.92
C GLU A 33 16.90 -20.02 -9.12
N ALA A 34 17.60 -20.86 -8.36
CA ALA A 34 18.81 -20.47 -7.64
C ALA A 34 19.91 -19.99 -8.59
N ARG A 35 20.13 -20.72 -9.71
CA ARG A 35 21.13 -20.36 -10.72
C ARG A 35 20.80 -19.07 -11.45
N ILE A 36 19.51 -18.81 -11.72
CA ILE A 36 19.07 -17.52 -12.30
C ILE A 36 19.42 -16.36 -11.36
N VAL A 37 19.21 -16.52 -10.06
CA VAL A 37 19.48 -15.47 -9.08
C VAL A 37 20.98 -15.22 -8.92
N GLU A 38 21.80 -16.26 -8.96
CA GLU A 38 23.25 -16.14 -8.97
C GLU A 38 23.74 -15.38 -10.21
N LEU A 39 23.22 -15.71 -11.39
CA LEU A 39 23.51 -14.99 -12.63
C LEU A 39 23.01 -13.53 -12.58
N GLU A 40 21.84 -13.26 -12.00
CA GLU A 40 21.36 -11.89 -11.78
C GLU A 40 22.30 -11.11 -10.85
N ARG A 41 22.86 -11.75 -9.81
CA ARG A 41 23.87 -11.16 -8.91
C ARG A 41 25.22 -10.91 -9.60
N GLU A 42 25.68 -11.82 -10.45
CA GLU A 42 26.91 -11.65 -11.23
C GLU A 42 26.78 -10.52 -12.26
N VAL A 43 25.68 -10.50 -13.03
CA VAL A 43 25.38 -9.42 -13.98
C VAL A 43 25.27 -8.08 -13.24
N CYS A 44 24.73 -8.10 -12.02
CA CYS A 44 24.68 -6.92 -11.18
C CYS A 44 26.05 -6.38 -10.81
N ALA A 45 26.92 -7.26 -10.30
CA ALA A 45 28.27 -6.90 -9.89
C ALA A 45 29.08 -6.35 -11.08
N LEU A 46 28.93 -6.95 -12.26
CA LEU A 46 29.57 -6.47 -13.49
C LEU A 46 29.05 -5.09 -13.93
N ARG A 47 27.74 -4.84 -13.83
CA ARG A 47 27.15 -3.52 -14.14
C ARG A 47 27.57 -2.44 -13.15
N ALA A 48 27.61 -2.78 -11.86
CA ALA A 48 28.10 -1.89 -10.82
C ALA A 48 29.58 -1.53 -11.02
N ALA A 49 30.42 -2.50 -11.40
CA ALA A 49 31.83 -2.27 -11.75
C ALA A 49 31.99 -1.41 -13.03
N ALA A 50 31.02 -1.46 -13.95
CA ALA A 50 30.97 -0.64 -15.16
C ALA A 50 30.39 0.77 -14.94
N GLY A 51 30.07 1.16 -13.71
CA GLY A 51 29.52 2.49 -13.39
C GLY A 51 28.03 2.66 -13.72
N ASP A 52 27.33 1.59 -14.09
CA ASP A 52 25.90 1.60 -14.36
C ASP A 52 25.14 1.28 -13.05
N GLY A 53 24.73 2.33 -12.33
CA GLY A 53 24.12 2.25 -11.00
C GLY A 53 22.71 1.66 -10.94
N ASN A 54 22.14 1.24 -12.08
CA ASN A 54 20.80 0.68 -12.15
C ASN A 54 20.82 -0.84 -12.21
N CYS A 55 21.48 -1.47 -11.25
CA CYS A 55 21.33 -2.90 -11.04
C CYS A 55 20.19 -3.20 -10.05
N VAL A 56 19.21 -3.97 -10.50
CA VAL A 56 18.17 -4.55 -9.64
C VAL A 56 18.41 -6.06 -9.54
N VAL A 57 18.96 -6.50 -8.41
CA VAL A 57 18.88 -7.93 -8.03
C VAL A 57 17.49 -8.13 -7.45
N THR A 58 16.66 -8.94 -8.10
CA THR A 58 15.44 -9.40 -7.43
C THR A 58 15.84 -10.44 -6.39
N ALA A 59 15.31 -10.32 -5.16
CA ALA A 59 15.50 -11.38 -4.19
C ALA A 59 15.00 -12.71 -4.81
N PRO A 60 15.72 -13.83 -4.65
CA PRO A 60 15.27 -15.13 -5.11
C PRO A 60 13.86 -15.41 -4.58
N ALA A 61 13.03 -16.06 -5.38
CA ALA A 61 11.70 -16.47 -4.95
C ALA A 61 11.73 -17.34 -3.68
N SER A 62 12.83 -18.05 -3.44
CA SER A 62 13.10 -18.84 -2.23
C SER A 62 13.42 -18.00 -0.97
N GLU A 63 13.78 -16.73 -1.09
CA GLU A 63 13.90 -15.80 0.04
C GLU A 63 12.54 -15.16 0.42
N VAL A 64 11.52 -15.29 -0.43
CA VAL A 64 10.16 -14.84 -0.10
C VAL A 64 9.50 -15.92 0.74
N SER A 65 9.44 -15.71 2.06
CA SER A 65 8.71 -16.60 2.97
C SER A 65 7.29 -16.85 2.47
N ALA A 66 6.71 -18.00 2.84
CA ALA A 66 5.30 -18.28 2.59
C ALA A 66 4.42 -17.06 2.97
N PRO A 67 3.33 -16.79 2.22
CA PRO A 67 2.50 -15.62 2.49
C PRO A 67 1.90 -15.69 3.89
N TRP A 68 1.98 -14.57 4.61
CA TRP A 68 1.36 -14.43 5.93
C TRP A 68 -0.15 -14.40 5.78
N GLN A 69 -0.85 -15.31 6.46
CA GLN A 69 -2.31 -15.29 6.52
C GLN A 69 -2.76 -14.36 7.64
N MET A 70 -3.59 -13.38 7.29
CA MET A 70 -4.18 -12.43 8.23
C MET A 70 -5.67 -12.72 8.34
N VAL A 71 -6.20 -12.74 9.57
CA VAL A 71 -7.62 -12.96 9.86
C VAL A 71 -8.24 -11.62 10.28
N PRO A 72 -9.35 -11.18 9.67
CA PRO A 72 -10.05 -9.99 10.13
C PRO A 72 -10.52 -10.14 11.58
N ILE A 73 -10.27 -9.13 12.41
CA ILE A 73 -10.78 -9.07 13.79
C ILE A 73 -12.23 -8.58 13.84
N GLY A 74 -12.72 -7.97 12.77
CA GLY A 74 -14.05 -7.37 12.69
C GLY A 74 -14.31 -6.69 11.35
N PHE A 75 -15.50 -6.12 11.22
CA PHE A 75 -15.95 -5.45 10.00
C PHE A 75 -16.51 -4.07 10.32
N VAL A 76 -16.22 -3.11 9.45
CA VAL A 76 -16.77 -1.75 9.54
C VAL A 76 -18.18 -1.72 8.99
N GLU A 77 -19.04 -0.95 9.64
CA GLU A 77 -20.34 -0.52 9.13
C GLU A 77 -20.30 1.00 8.95
N SER A 78 -20.59 1.48 7.75
CA SER A 78 -20.48 2.92 7.40
C SER A 78 -21.50 3.33 6.34
N ALA A 79 -21.68 4.64 6.13
CA ALA A 79 -22.52 5.15 5.05
C ALA A 79 -21.92 4.94 3.64
N PHE A 80 -20.67 4.50 3.53
CA PHE A 80 -19.94 4.41 2.26
C PHE A 80 -20.08 3.02 1.64
N VAL A 81 -21.18 2.78 0.92
CA VAL A 81 -21.47 1.47 0.31
C VAL A 81 -20.48 1.10 -0.79
N SER A 82 -20.02 2.08 -1.57
CA SER A 82 -19.10 1.90 -2.70
C SER A 82 -17.90 2.82 -2.60
N LYS A 83 -16.82 2.52 -3.34
CA LYS A 83 -15.60 3.37 -3.40
C LYS A 83 -15.89 4.79 -3.87
N ASN A 84 -16.93 4.97 -4.70
CA ASN A 84 -17.33 6.28 -5.17
C ASN A 84 -18.05 7.00 -4.04
N GLY A 85 -17.51 8.14 -3.63
CA GLY A 85 -18.05 8.93 -2.51
C GLY A 85 -17.40 8.60 -1.15
N THR A 86 -16.66 7.50 -1.02
CA THR A 86 -15.82 7.28 0.16
C THR A 86 -14.72 8.35 0.22
N PRO A 87 -14.48 8.98 1.40
CA PRO A 87 -13.35 9.86 1.59
C PRO A 87 -12.05 9.17 1.18
N ARG A 88 -11.15 9.93 0.54
CA ARG A 88 -9.88 9.35 0.04
C ARG A 88 -8.89 9.04 1.16
N GLN A 89 -9.03 9.70 2.31
CA GLN A 89 -8.24 9.54 3.52
C GLN A 89 -9.08 9.95 4.74
N SER A 90 -8.81 9.34 5.88
CA SER A 90 -9.37 9.72 7.17
C SER A 90 -9.02 11.17 7.52
N GLY A 91 -9.95 11.85 8.19
CA GLY A 91 -9.83 13.26 8.55
C GLY A 91 -10.26 14.27 7.48
N ILE A 92 -10.53 13.86 6.24
CA ILE A 92 -11.12 14.76 5.21
C ILE A 92 -12.53 15.18 5.62
N VAL A 93 -13.31 14.22 6.09
CA VAL A 93 -14.65 14.42 6.60
C VAL A 93 -14.61 13.99 8.07
N PRO A 94 -14.16 14.87 8.99
CA PRO A 94 -13.99 14.51 10.39
C PRO A 94 -15.26 13.99 11.04
N ALA A 95 -16.43 14.45 10.58
CA ALA A 95 -17.74 14.08 11.11
C ALA A 95 -18.35 12.86 10.42
N ALA A 96 -17.61 12.10 9.60
CA ALA A 96 -18.14 10.89 8.96
C ALA A 96 -18.20 9.73 9.98
N PRO A 97 -19.40 9.33 10.45
CA PRO A 97 -19.52 8.34 11.50
C PRO A 97 -19.45 6.92 10.92
N ALA A 98 -18.89 6.01 11.70
CA ALA A 98 -18.89 4.58 11.43
C ALA A 98 -18.79 3.79 12.73
N ARG A 99 -19.01 2.47 12.62
CA ARG A 99 -18.75 1.54 13.72
C ARG A 99 -18.00 0.33 13.25
N LEU A 100 -17.14 -0.21 14.11
CA LEU A 100 -16.42 -1.46 13.90
C LEU A 100 -16.93 -2.47 14.90
N ARG A 101 -17.54 -3.54 14.40
CA ARG A 101 -17.94 -4.69 15.23
C ARG A 101 -16.80 -5.70 15.27
N VAL A 102 -16.20 -5.87 16.44
CA VAL A 102 -15.14 -6.85 16.70
C VAL A 102 -15.77 -8.23 16.95
N LEU A 103 -15.22 -9.24 16.29
CA LEU A 103 -15.63 -10.63 16.31
C LEU A 103 -14.51 -11.56 16.79
N TRP A 104 -13.35 -11.02 17.16
CA TRP A 104 -12.19 -11.80 17.56
C TRP A 104 -12.32 -12.41 18.96
N GLY A 105 -11.90 -13.66 19.10
CA GLY A 105 -11.83 -14.38 20.36
C GLY A 105 -13.17 -14.91 20.87
N THR A 106 -13.15 -15.55 22.05
CA THR A 106 -14.36 -16.05 22.72
C THR A 106 -15.14 -14.95 23.42
N ASN A 107 -14.48 -13.83 23.74
CA ASN A 107 -15.10 -12.66 24.33
C ASN A 107 -14.59 -11.37 23.66
N PRO A 108 -15.20 -10.99 22.52
CA PRO A 108 -14.78 -9.81 21.77
C PRO A 108 -14.85 -8.51 22.57
N SER A 109 -15.73 -8.40 23.57
CA SER A 109 -15.85 -7.18 24.38
C SER A 109 -14.60 -6.91 25.23
N HIS A 110 -13.96 -7.95 25.75
CA HIS A 110 -12.73 -7.82 26.54
C HIS A 110 -11.56 -7.27 25.71
N SER A 111 -11.55 -7.53 24.40
CA SER A 111 -10.48 -7.05 23.51
C SER A 111 -10.47 -5.52 23.33
N LEU A 112 -11.57 -4.84 23.68
CA LEU A 112 -11.72 -3.39 23.59
C LEU A 112 -11.64 -2.67 24.95
N GLU A 113 -11.44 -3.42 26.04
CA GLU A 113 -11.33 -2.84 27.38
C GLU A 113 -10.18 -1.82 27.45
N GLY A 114 -10.44 -0.67 28.07
CA GLY A 114 -9.47 0.44 28.16
C GLY A 114 -9.36 1.33 26.91
N LEU A 115 -9.83 0.90 25.74
CA LEU A 115 -9.76 1.69 24.51
C LEU A 115 -10.53 3.02 24.61
N GLY A 116 -11.62 3.05 25.38
CA GLY A 116 -12.39 4.27 25.64
C GLY A 116 -11.64 5.37 26.41
N GLY A 117 -10.46 5.07 26.98
CA GLY A 117 -9.59 6.07 27.59
C GLY A 117 -8.81 6.92 26.58
N PHE A 118 -8.84 6.56 25.29
CA PHE A 118 -8.17 7.28 24.21
C PHE A 118 -9.17 8.08 23.39
N SER A 119 -8.74 9.22 22.85
CA SER A 119 -9.55 10.01 21.93
C SER A 119 -9.47 9.54 20.48
N HIS A 120 -8.39 8.83 20.12
CA HIS A 120 -8.14 8.39 18.74
C HIS A 120 -7.55 6.98 18.71
N ALA A 121 -7.79 6.28 17.60
CA ALA A 121 -7.17 5.00 17.30
C ALA A 121 -6.73 4.91 15.84
N TRP A 122 -5.65 4.17 15.62
CA TRP A 122 -5.29 3.63 14.32
C TRP A 122 -6.12 2.40 14.00
N LEU A 123 -6.69 2.36 12.80
CA LEU A 123 -7.28 1.17 12.20
C LEU A 123 -6.36 0.67 11.09
N LEU A 124 -5.98 -0.61 11.17
CA LEU A 124 -5.33 -1.34 10.07
C LEU A 124 -6.38 -2.21 9.40
N TRP A 125 -6.57 -2.07 8.10
CA TRP A 125 -7.68 -2.69 7.37
C TRP A 125 -7.25 -3.11 5.96
N VAL A 126 -8.09 -3.86 5.23
CA VAL A 126 -7.73 -4.36 3.90
C VAL A 126 -8.54 -3.67 2.80
N PHE A 127 -7.89 -3.23 1.72
CA PHE A 127 -8.57 -2.85 0.47
C PHE A 127 -9.13 -4.10 -0.23
N ASP A 128 -10.14 -4.72 0.37
CA ASP A 128 -10.80 -5.96 -0.04
C ASP A 128 -11.39 -5.90 -1.46
N ARG A 129 -11.65 -4.69 -1.96
CA ARG A 129 -12.27 -4.44 -3.28
C ARG A 129 -11.28 -4.09 -4.36
N ASN A 130 -10.00 -4.04 -4.06
CA ASN A 130 -8.97 -3.88 -5.09
C ASN A 130 -8.69 -5.24 -5.69
N GLY A 131 -9.37 -5.54 -6.80
CA GLY A 131 -9.21 -6.80 -7.52
C GLY A 131 -7.74 -7.16 -7.73
N GLY A 132 -7.45 -8.46 -7.79
CA GLY A 132 -6.10 -9.07 -7.81
C GLY A 132 -5.24 -8.79 -9.05
N ALA A 133 -5.35 -7.60 -9.63
CA ALA A 133 -4.46 -7.13 -10.69
C ALA A 133 -3.02 -7.11 -10.18
N ALA A 134 -2.10 -7.47 -11.08
CA ALA A 134 -0.68 -7.42 -10.78
C ALA A 134 -0.27 -6.00 -10.35
N VAL A 135 0.22 -5.86 -9.13
CA VAL A 135 0.65 -4.59 -8.56
C VAL A 135 1.84 -4.06 -9.35
N LYS A 136 1.70 -2.84 -9.89
CA LYS A 136 2.79 -2.15 -10.57
C LYS A 136 3.66 -1.44 -9.54
N ALA A 137 4.97 -1.39 -9.75
CA ALA A 137 5.89 -0.66 -8.87
C ALA A 137 5.67 0.87 -8.89
N LYS A 138 5.16 1.41 -10.01
CA LYS A 138 4.77 2.81 -10.17
C LYS A 138 3.29 2.94 -10.48
N VAL A 139 2.67 3.98 -9.95
CA VAL A 139 1.28 4.37 -10.17
C VAL A 139 1.21 5.85 -10.55
N ARG A 140 0.05 6.29 -11.05
CA ARG A 140 -0.23 7.71 -11.37
C ARG A 140 -1.38 8.20 -10.49
N PRO A 141 -1.11 8.65 -9.26
CA PRO A 141 -2.14 9.16 -8.37
C PRO A 141 -2.81 10.41 -8.96
N PRO A 142 -4.14 10.58 -8.83
CA PRO A 142 -4.84 11.75 -9.37
C PRO A 142 -4.28 13.09 -8.89
N ARG A 143 -3.89 13.19 -7.60
CA ARG A 143 -3.30 14.40 -7.00
C ARG A 143 -1.90 14.76 -7.48
N LEU A 144 -1.26 13.89 -8.24
CA LEU A 144 0.04 14.14 -8.85
C LEU A 144 -0.10 14.72 -10.27
N GLY A 145 -1.29 15.17 -10.67
CA GLY A 145 -1.56 15.59 -12.06
C GLY A 145 -1.29 14.46 -13.08
N GLY A 146 -1.32 13.20 -12.62
CA GLY A 146 -0.95 12.04 -13.45
C GLY A 146 0.54 11.75 -13.55
N ALA A 147 1.42 12.46 -12.83
CA ALA A 147 2.84 12.14 -12.76
C ALA A 147 3.07 10.76 -12.08
N PRO A 148 3.98 9.92 -12.62
CA PRO A 148 4.24 8.61 -12.06
C PRO A 148 5.06 8.70 -10.78
N THR A 149 4.64 7.98 -9.74
CA THR A 149 5.40 7.82 -8.48
C THR A 149 5.43 6.36 -8.05
N GLY A 150 6.39 6.00 -7.20
CA GLY A 150 6.46 4.66 -6.62
C GLY A 150 5.26 4.39 -5.71
N VAL A 151 4.80 3.14 -5.64
CA VAL A 151 3.68 2.74 -4.78
C VAL A 151 3.88 3.11 -3.30
N PHE A 152 5.14 3.10 -2.83
CA PHE A 152 5.49 3.46 -1.45
C PHE A 152 5.65 4.97 -1.22
N GLY A 153 5.76 5.77 -2.29
CA GLY A 153 5.81 7.23 -2.21
C GLY A 153 4.41 7.89 -2.20
N CYS A 154 3.34 7.09 -2.18
CA CYS A 154 1.95 7.57 -2.16
C CYS A 154 1.04 6.62 -1.37
N ARG A 155 -0.21 7.00 -1.12
CA ARG A 155 -1.22 6.15 -0.45
C ARG A 155 -2.15 5.43 -1.43
N THR A 156 -1.60 4.94 -2.55
CA THR A 156 -2.39 4.13 -3.50
C THR A 156 -2.92 2.87 -2.82
N PRO A 157 -4.14 2.44 -3.12
CA PRO A 157 -4.69 1.22 -2.55
C PRO A 157 -4.22 -0.04 -3.34
N HIS A 158 -3.60 0.14 -4.52
CA HIS A 158 -3.01 -0.94 -5.31
C HIS A 158 -1.57 -1.23 -4.85
N ARG A 159 -1.43 -2.12 -3.86
CA ARG A 159 -0.17 -2.42 -3.17
C ARG A 159 0.05 -3.93 -3.03
N PRO A 160 1.30 -4.42 -2.87
CA PRO A 160 1.56 -5.86 -2.71
C PRO A 160 0.78 -6.46 -1.54
N ASN A 161 0.78 -5.74 -0.41
CA ASN A 161 -0.12 -5.99 0.71
C ASN A 161 -1.12 -4.83 0.75
N PRO A 162 -2.40 -5.05 0.40
CA PRO A 162 -3.41 -4.00 0.28
C PRO A 162 -3.91 -3.55 1.66
N VAL A 163 -3.01 -3.17 2.56
CA VAL A 163 -3.33 -2.69 3.91
C VAL A 163 -3.54 -1.19 3.89
N GLY A 164 -4.69 -0.75 4.38
CA GLY A 164 -5.02 0.64 4.69
C GLY A 164 -4.69 0.98 6.14
N LEU A 165 -4.51 2.29 6.38
CA LEU A 165 -4.23 2.86 7.69
C LEU A 165 -5.07 4.12 7.85
N SER A 166 -5.89 4.16 8.89
CA SER A 166 -6.77 5.30 9.18
C SER A 166 -6.62 5.75 10.63
N LEU A 167 -6.47 7.05 10.85
CA LEU A 167 -6.57 7.64 12.18
C LEU A 167 -7.99 8.11 12.38
N VAL A 168 -8.71 7.53 13.34
CA VAL A 168 -10.11 7.83 13.60
C VAL A 168 -10.29 8.42 14.99
N SER A 169 -11.32 9.26 15.16
CA SER A 169 -11.70 9.80 16.47
C SER A 169 -12.65 8.82 17.15
N ILE A 170 -12.35 8.40 18.37
CA ILE A 170 -13.19 7.48 19.14
C ILE A 170 -14.35 8.27 19.73
N SER A 171 -15.57 7.95 19.30
CA SER A 171 -16.78 8.56 19.84
C SER A 171 -17.25 7.81 21.09
N ARG A 172 -17.24 6.47 21.06
CA ARG A 172 -17.50 5.60 22.23
C ARG A 172 -17.10 4.16 21.96
N VAL A 173 -16.93 3.39 23.04
CA VAL A 173 -16.78 1.93 23.02
C VAL A 173 -17.96 1.31 23.77
N ASP A 174 -18.59 0.29 23.19
CA ASP A 174 -19.78 -0.35 23.76
C ASP A 174 -19.78 -1.85 23.43
N GLY A 175 -19.55 -2.66 24.47
CA GLY A 175 -19.32 -4.10 24.34
C GLY A 175 -18.18 -4.39 23.37
N SER A 176 -18.49 -5.12 22.29
CA SER A 176 -17.53 -5.46 21.23
C SER A 176 -17.54 -4.50 20.04
N THR A 177 -18.13 -3.31 20.20
CA THR A 177 -18.28 -2.33 19.12
C THR A 177 -17.54 -1.04 19.43
N LEU A 178 -16.67 -0.63 18.51
CA LEU A 178 -16.03 0.67 18.50
C LEU A 178 -16.84 1.62 17.61
N TYR A 179 -17.29 2.75 18.15
CA TYR A 179 -17.93 3.83 17.38
C TYR A 179 -16.91 4.95 17.19
N PHE A 180 -16.79 5.43 15.96
CA PHE A 180 -15.77 6.41 15.60
C PHE A 180 -16.22 7.35 14.48
N ASP A 181 -15.54 8.48 14.40
CA ASP A 181 -15.70 9.49 13.35
C ASP A 181 -14.42 9.60 12.50
N GLY A 182 -14.55 10.19 11.30
CA GLY A 182 -13.46 10.35 10.35
C GLY A 182 -13.27 9.15 9.41
N ALA A 183 -14.33 8.37 9.19
CA ALA A 183 -14.29 7.17 8.36
C ALA A 183 -13.93 7.45 6.89
N ASP A 184 -13.03 6.63 6.34
CA ASP A 184 -12.61 6.58 4.94
C ASP A 184 -12.66 5.15 4.37
N LEU A 185 -13.40 4.28 5.04
CA LEU A 185 -13.57 2.87 4.70
C LEU A 185 -14.95 2.65 4.12
N CYS A 186 -15.09 1.62 3.28
CA CYS A 186 -16.41 1.23 2.84
C CYS A 186 -17.14 0.40 3.90
N ASP A 187 -18.47 0.36 3.80
CA ASP A 187 -19.30 -0.58 4.54
C ASP A 187 -18.86 -2.03 4.27
N GLY A 188 -18.71 -2.85 5.30
CA GLY A 188 -18.22 -4.23 5.22
C GLY A 188 -16.71 -4.38 5.07
N THR A 189 -15.92 -3.30 5.12
CA THR A 189 -14.45 -3.41 5.02
C THR A 189 -13.89 -4.19 6.22
N PRO A 190 -13.04 -5.22 5.98
CA PRO A 190 -12.42 -6.01 7.03
C PRO A 190 -11.29 -5.24 7.72
N VAL A 191 -11.29 -5.28 9.06
CA VAL A 191 -10.26 -4.68 9.90
C VAL A 191 -9.34 -5.79 10.43
N LEU A 192 -8.03 -5.55 10.34
CA LEU A 192 -6.98 -6.44 10.81
C LEU A 192 -6.57 -6.15 12.25
N ASP A 193 -6.56 -4.86 12.66
CA ASP A 193 -6.05 -4.46 13.96
C ASP A 193 -6.54 -3.06 14.37
N ILE A 194 -6.52 -2.80 15.68
CA ILE A 194 -6.83 -1.50 16.30
C ILE A 194 -5.68 -1.16 17.25
N LYS A 195 -5.13 0.06 17.15
CA LYS A 195 -4.12 0.55 18.11
C LYS A 195 -4.52 1.91 18.66
N PRO A 196 -4.43 2.14 19.97
CA PRO A 196 -4.65 3.48 20.51
C PRO A 196 -3.61 4.46 19.94
N PHE A 197 -4.02 5.68 19.62
CA PHE A 197 -3.08 6.73 19.24
C PHE A 197 -2.38 7.27 20.49
N VAL A 198 -1.05 7.22 20.50
CA VAL A 198 -0.22 7.71 21.60
C VAL A 198 0.66 8.83 21.08
N PRO A 199 0.39 10.11 21.43
CA PRO A 199 1.11 11.24 20.87
C PRO A 199 2.64 11.14 20.97
N SER A 200 3.16 10.63 22.09
CA SER A 200 4.61 10.50 22.29
C SER A 200 5.26 9.42 21.43
N ALA A 201 4.49 8.48 20.87
CA ALA A 201 5.00 7.40 20.03
C ALA A 201 4.68 7.63 18.54
N ASP A 202 3.50 8.17 18.25
CA ASP A 202 2.97 8.26 16.89
C ASP A 202 3.18 9.63 16.24
N ALA A 203 3.32 10.69 17.05
CA ALA A 203 3.63 12.03 16.55
C ALA A 203 5.13 12.31 16.71
N PRO A 204 5.76 12.98 15.74
CA PRO A 204 7.10 13.54 15.92
C PRO A 204 7.13 14.45 17.16
N PRO A 205 8.26 14.53 17.89
CA PRO A 205 8.38 15.41 19.04
C PRO A 205 7.98 16.85 18.69
N PRO A 206 7.38 17.60 19.63
CA PRO A 206 7.05 19.00 19.40
C PRO A 206 8.22 19.77 18.79
N PHE A 207 7.92 20.67 17.84
CA PHE A 207 8.91 21.48 17.12
C PHE A 207 9.87 20.72 16.19
N THR A 208 9.67 19.41 15.96
CA THR A 208 10.41 18.67 14.92
C THR A 208 9.88 19.04 13.53
N PRO A 209 10.69 19.60 12.62
CA PRO A 209 10.23 19.89 11.26
C PRO A 209 9.87 18.60 10.51
N VAL A 210 8.60 18.46 10.13
CA VAL A 210 8.13 17.33 9.31
C VAL A 210 8.17 17.72 7.84
N ARG A 211 8.88 16.94 7.03
CA ARG A 211 8.94 17.14 5.58
C ARG A 211 7.94 16.24 4.87
N ALA A 212 7.04 16.84 4.10
CA ALA A 212 6.24 16.13 3.11
C ALA A 212 6.82 16.36 1.71
N ALA A 213 6.51 15.46 0.78
CA ALA A 213 6.87 15.68 -0.62
C ALA A 213 6.07 16.86 -1.19
N PRO A 214 6.61 17.63 -2.17
CA PRO A 214 5.97 18.86 -2.67
C PRO A 214 4.54 18.69 -3.21
N TRP A 215 4.20 17.49 -3.67
CA TRP A 215 2.87 17.15 -4.22
C TRP A 215 1.84 16.75 -3.15
N VAL A 216 2.21 16.74 -1.87
CA VAL A 216 1.27 16.49 -0.78
C VAL A 216 0.64 17.81 -0.39
N THR A 217 -0.59 18.05 -0.86
CA THR A 217 -1.37 19.22 -0.45
C THR A 217 -1.90 19.04 0.98
N PRO A 218 -1.69 20.03 1.87
CA PRO A 218 -2.33 20.03 3.18
C PRO A 218 -3.85 20.04 3.07
N TRP A 219 -4.52 19.32 3.96
CA TRP A 219 -5.98 19.34 4.06
C TRP A 219 -6.43 20.75 4.47
N GLY A 220 -7.32 21.36 3.67
CA GLY A 220 -7.81 22.72 3.92
C GLY A 220 -6.91 23.85 3.41
N GLY A 221 -5.81 23.54 2.71
CA GLY A 221 -5.07 24.53 1.92
C GLY A 221 -5.76 24.77 0.59
N ALA A 222 -5.86 26.05 0.16
CA ALA A 222 -6.30 26.40 -1.18
C ALA A 222 -5.44 25.63 -2.22
N GLU A 223 -6.07 25.10 -3.27
CA GLU A 223 -5.30 24.60 -4.41
C GLU A 223 -4.39 25.73 -4.91
N PRO A 224 -3.12 25.47 -5.26
CA PRO A 224 -2.34 26.46 -5.97
C PRO A 224 -3.13 26.80 -7.24
N ALA A 225 -3.45 28.09 -7.40
CA ALA A 225 -4.12 28.61 -8.59
C ALA A 225 -3.43 27.97 -9.80
N GLY A 226 -4.21 27.24 -10.60
CA GLY A 226 -3.71 26.74 -11.86
C GLY A 226 -3.06 27.90 -12.59
N GLU A 227 -1.87 27.69 -13.12
CA GLU A 227 -1.37 28.57 -14.16
C GLU A 227 -2.42 28.54 -15.26
N ASP A 228 -3.26 29.58 -15.28
CA ASP A 228 -4.15 29.87 -16.37
C ASP A 228 -3.28 29.86 -17.61
N GLY A 229 -3.45 28.81 -18.42
CA GLY A 229 -2.90 28.73 -19.76
C GLY A 229 -3.55 29.84 -20.59
N GLY A 230 -3.04 31.06 -20.40
CA GLY A 230 -3.29 32.20 -21.26
C GLY A 230 -2.69 31.89 -22.62
N GLY A 231 -3.51 31.29 -23.48
CA GLY A 231 -3.18 30.91 -24.84
C GLY A 231 -4.27 31.36 -25.80
N GLY A 232 -4.40 32.68 -25.97
CA GLY A 232 -4.79 33.36 -27.21
C GLY A 232 -6.12 32.94 -27.86
N GLY A 233 -7.18 33.68 -27.53
CA GLY A 233 -8.24 33.94 -28.49
C GLY A 233 -7.69 34.79 -29.64
N GLY A 234 -7.66 34.22 -30.84
CA GLY A 234 -7.47 34.96 -32.09
C GLY A 234 -8.83 35.17 -32.75
N GLU A 235 -9.39 36.36 -32.58
CA GLU A 235 -10.36 36.95 -33.51
C GLU A 235 -9.57 37.90 -34.43
N GLY A 236 -9.86 37.86 -35.75
CA GLY A 236 -9.38 38.88 -36.68
C GLY A 236 -9.27 38.42 -38.14
N GLU A 237 -10.37 38.63 -38.87
CA GLU A 237 -10.53 38.79 -40.34
C GLU A 237 -10.16 37.65 -41.31
#